data_AF-A0A2S8GG60-F1
#
_entry.id   AF-A0A2S8GG60-F1
#
_cell.length_a   1.000
_cell.length_b   1.000
_cell.length_c   1.000
_cell.angle_alpha   90.00
_cell.angle_beta   90.00
_cell.angle_gamma   90.00
#
_symmetry.space_group_name_H-M   'P 1'
#
loop_
_entity.id
_entity.type
_entity.pdbx_description
1 polymer ?
#
loop_
_entity_poly.entity_id
_entity_poly.type
_entity_poly.pdbx_seq_one_letter_code
_entity_poly.pdbx_strand_id
1 'polypeptide(L)'
;MFALAVGLLALPAISIAADEAAEQKPIYLETLTELVDQKKLDTALELLLREPLVVSSQKAPEVFELSEALFVQLPPDERGRVQGEAIAVVGKIKTVARAIVAHAEAAEKAGDKEQGAKARSAVRLFGETLNKPEHLLVLQLTGKALVNIAEK
;
A
#
# COMPACT_ATOMS: atom_id res chain seq x y z
N MET A 1 54.03 -26.72 -40.67
CA MET A 1 52.88 -27.11 -39.83
C MET A 1 52.32 -25.84 -39.20
N PHE A 2 51.02 -25.59 -39.42
CA PHE A 2 50.23 -24.47 -38.94
C PHE A 2 49.89 -24.58 -37.45
N ALA A 3 49.78 -23.44 -36.75
CA ALA A 3 48.70 -23.08 -35.81
C ALA A 3 49.07 -21.76 -35.10
N LEU A 4 48.50 -20.62 -35.51
CA LEU A 4 47.23 -20.02 -35.08
C LEU A 4 47.41 -19.11 -33.84
N ALA A 5 47.44 -17.81 -34.12
CA ALA A 5 47.26 -16.73 -33.17
C ALA A 5 45.84 -16.77 -32.60
N VAL A 6 45.71 -16.72 -31.28
CA VAL A 6 44.43 -16.46 -30.60
C VAL A 6 44.59 -15.12 -29.88
N GLY A 7 43.93 -14.11 -30.44
CA GLY A 7 43.80 -12.79 -29.85
C GLY A 7 42.97 -12.86 -28.56
N LEU A 8 43.55 -12.33 -27.48
CA LEU A 8 42.85 -12.07 -26.23
C LEU A 8 41.96 -10.85 -26.45
N LEU A 9 40.66 -11.07 -26.68
CA LEU A 9 39.65 -10.01 -26.66
C LEU A 9 39.43 -9.56 -25.22
N ALA A 10 39.82 -8.32 -24.93
CA ALA A 10 39.41 -7.62 -23.72
C ALA A 10 37.89 -7.41 -23.76
N LEU A 11 37.17 -8.06 -22.85
CA LEU A 11 35.76 -7.75 -22.61
C LEU A 11 35.67 -6.42 -21.84
N PRO A 12 34.81 -5.48 -22.25
CA PRO A 12 34.56 -4.29 -21.46
C PRO A 12 33.80 -4.69 -20.18
N ALA A 13 34.31 -4.23 -19.04
CA ALA A 13 33.61 -4.27 -17.76
C ALA A 13 32.25 -3.56 -17.93
N ILE A 14 31.17 -4.35 -17.93
CA ILE A 14 29.82 -3.82 -17.83
C ILE A 14 29.70 -3.25 -16.43
N SER A 15 29.74 -1.93 -16.35
CA SER A 15 29.38 -1.13 -15.20
C SER A 15 27.92 -1.43 -14.85
N ILE A 16 27.71 -2.34 -13.89
CA ILE A 16 26.42 -2.44 -13.19
C ILE A 16 26.40 -1.23 -12.27
N ALA A 17 25.86 -0.13 -12.77
CA ALA A 17 25.35 0.93 -11.91
C ALA A 17 24.35 0.25 -10.98
N ALA A 18 24.68 0.22 -9.69
CA ALA A 18 23.73 -0.06 -8.64
C ALA A 18 22.63 1.00 -8.79
N ASP A 19 21.51 0.55 -9.33
CA ASP A 19 20.25 1.27 -9.30
C ASP A 19 19.96 1.54 -7.81
N GLU A 20 20.17 2.78 -7.37
CA GLU A 20 19.71 3.26 -6.08
C GLU A 20 18.19 3.17 -6.12
N ALA A 21 17.65 2.00 -5.75
CA ALA A 21 16.24 1.81 -5.51
C ALA A 21 15.81 2.90 -4.52
N ALA A 22 15.14 3.93 -5.03
CA ALA A 22 14.62 5.03 -4.24
C ALA A 22 13.91 4.44 -3.03
N GLU A 23 14.43 4.71 -1.84
CA GLU A 23 13.96 4.12 -0.59
C GLU A 23 12.49 4.52 -0.40
N GLN A 24 11.58 3.57 -0.68
CA GLN A 24 10.14 3.81 -0.66
C GLN A 24 9.72 3.99 0.80
N LYS A 25 9.49 5.23 1.21
CA LYS A 25 9.08 5.51 2.58
C LYS A 25 7.63 5.06 2.79
N PRO A 26 7.34 4.21 3.78
CA PRO A 26 5.97 3.79 4.04
C PRO A 26 5.10 4.95 4.49
N ILE A 27 3.86 4.97 4.01
CA ILE A 27 2.78 5.76 4.57
C ILE A 27 2.22 5.00 5.76
N TYR A 28 2.28 5.63 6.93
CA TYR A 28 1.71 5.05 8.13
C TYR A 28 0.21 5.30 8.20
N LEU A 29 -0.53 4.25 8.48
CA LEU A 29 -1.97 4.30 8.68
C LEU A 29 -2.36 5.27 9.82
N GLU A 30 -1.52 5.39 10.83
CA GLU A 30 -1.69 6.39 11.90
C GLU A 30 -1.73 7.81 11.33
N THR A 31 -0.80 8.16 10.43
CA THR A 31 -0.77 9.48 9.78
C THR A 31 -2.04 9.74 8.98
N LEU A 32 -2.53 8.75 8.24
CA LEU A 32 -3.80 8.87 7.50
C LEU A 32 -4.99 9.05 8.44
N THR A 33 -5.01 8.31 9.54
CA THR A 33 -6.07 8.41 10.55
C THR A 33 -6.08 9.78 11.20
N GLU A 34 -4.91 10.31 11.59
CA GLU A 34 -4.76 11.65 12.16
C GLU A 34 -5.20 12.76 11.20
N LEU A 35 -4.88 12.65 9.91
CA LEU A 35 -5.32 13.61 8.90
C LEU A 35 -6.84 13.59 8.73
N VAL A 36 -7.45 12.39 8.76
CA VAL A 36 -8.90 12.23 8.72
C VAL A 36 -9.56 12.83 9.97
N ASP A 37 -9.02 12.57 11.16
CA ASP A 37 -9.52 13.12 12.42
C ASP A 37 -9.44 14.66 12.45
N GLN A 38 -8.39 15.22 11.82
CA GLN A 38 -8.19 16.66 11.66
C GLN A 38 -8.99 17.26 10.48
N LYS A 39 -9.81 16.46 9.78
CA LYS A 39 -10.56 16.85 8.57
C LYS A 39 -9.68 17.38 7.42
N LYS A 40 -8.40 17.01 7.39
CA LYS A 40 -7.43 17.35 6.34
C LYS A 40 -7.48 16.32 5.21
N LEU A 41 -8.66 16.14 4.62
CA LEU A 41 -8.91 15.07 3.64
C LEU A 41 -8.10 15.26 2.35
N ASP A 42 -7.91 16.50 1.89
CA ASP A 42 -7.13 16.76 0.68
C ASP A 42 -5.65 16.36 0.85
N THR A 43 -5.06 16.60 2.02
CA THR A 43 -3.71 16.13 2.34
C THR A 43 -3.64 14.61 2.42
N ALA A 44 -4.66 13.96 3.00
CA ALA A 44 -4.73 12.51 3.05
C ALA A 44 -4.83 11.89 1.63
N LEU A 45 -5.59 12.54 0.74
CA LEU A 45 -5.68 12.17 -0.67
C LEU A 45 -4.35 12.28 -1.39
N GLU A 46 -3.67 13.42 -1.25
CA GLU A 46 -2.36 13.63 -1.86
C GLU A 46 -1.33 12.59 -1.41
N LEU A 47 -1.37 12.22 -0.12
CA LEU A 47 -0.52 11.14 0.38
C LEU A 47 -0.84 9.80 -0.27
N LEU A 48 -2.12 9.41 -0.34
CA LEU A 48 -2.53 8.14 -0.95
C LEU A 48 -2.28 8.07 -2.46
N LEU A 49 -2.27 9.21 -3.15
CA LEU A 49 -2.03 9.29 -4.59
C LEU A 49 -0.53 9.32 -4.97
N ARG A 50 0.39 9.34 -4.00
CA ARG A 50 1.83 9.23 -4.29
C ARG A 50 2.21 7.78 -4.61
N GLU A 51 2.85 7.56 -5.76
CA GLU A 51 3.40 6.25 -6.15
C GLU A 51 4.90 6.11 -5.83
N PRO A 52 5.39 4.88 -5.55
CA PRO A 52 4.61 3.68 -5.21
C PRO A 52 4.24 3.68 -3.71
N LEU A 53 2.94 3.52 -3.42
CA LEU A 53 2.41 3.52 -2.07
C LEU A 53 2.80 2.22 -1.33
N VAL A 54 3.54 2.35 -0.24
CA VAL A 54 3.72 1.27 0.76
C VAL A 54 2.92 1.67 1.99
N VAL A 55 1.97 0.84 2.42
CA VAL A 55 1.18 1.10 3.65
C VAL A 55 1.69 0.21 4.78
N SER A 56 1.88 0.82 5.95
CA SER A 56 2.25 0.12 7.18
C SER A 56 1.53 0.72 8.39
N SER A 57 1.72 0.13 9.56
CA SER A 57 1.31 0.70 10.85
C SER A 57 2.53 0.78 11.77
N GLN A 58 2.72 1.92 12.43
CA GLN A 58 3.76 2.05 13.46
C GLN A 58 3.49 1.18 14.69
N LYS A 59 2.21 0.90 14.95
CA LYS A 59 1.77 0.15 16.15
C LYS A 59 1.66 -1.34 15.90
N ALA A 60 1.49 -1.76 14.65
CA ALA A 60 1.33 -3.15 14.24
C ALA A 60 1.94 -3.39 12.85
N PRO A 61 3.27 -3.24 12.69
CA PRO A 61 3.93 -3.39 11.39
C PRO A 61 3.78 -4.81 10.83
N GLU A 62 3.82 -5.82 11.71
CA GLU A 62 3.69 -7.24 11.39
C GLU A 62 2.40 -7.57 10.61
N VAL A 63 1.31 -6.82 10.84
CA VAL A 63 0.05 -7.00 10.11
C VAL A 63 0.21 -6.79 8.60
N PHE A 64 1.14 -5.93 8.19
CA PHE A 64 1.43 -5.63 6.79
C PHE A 64 2.60 -6.46 6.23
N GLU A 65 3.44 -7.02 7.09
CA GLU A 65 4.65 -7.77 6.72
C GLU A 65 4.43 -9.28 6.68
N LEU A 66 3.31 -9.77 7.23
CA LEU A 66 2.95 -11.18 7.23
C LEU A 66 2.03 -11.55 6.07
N SER A 67 2.41 -12.59 5.34
CA SER A 67 1.51 -13.32 4.45
C SER A 67 0.68 -14.34 5.22
N GLU A 68 -0.43 -14.78 4.65
CA GLU A 68 -1.29 -15.81 5.26
C GLU A 68 -0.50 -17.11 5.55
N ALA A 69 0.42 -17.48 4.66
CA ALA A 69 1.26 -18.67 4.82
C ALA A 69 2.22 -18.56 6.01
N LEU A 70 2.75 -17.38 6.30
CA LEU A 70 3.61 -17.14 7.47
C LEU A 70 2.78 -17.04 8.74
N PHE A 71 1.62 -16.40 8.66
CA PHE A 71 0.71 -16.23 9.77
C PHE A 71 0.22 -17.57 10.38
N VAL A 72 -0.11 -18.56 9.54
CA VAL A 72 -0.54 -19.90 10.03
C VAL A 72 0.58 -20.72 10.67
N GLN A 73 1.84 -20.32 10.49
CA GLN A 73 3.00 -20.95 11.12
C GLN A 73 3.32 -20.35 12.49
N LEU A 74 2.73 -19.21 12.85
CA LEU A 74 2.97 -18.58 14.15
C LEU A 74 2.46 -19.46 15.31
N PRO A 75 3.15 -19.42 16.47
CA PRO A 75 2.64 -19.96 17.72
C PRO A 75 1.22 -19.45 18.03
N PRO A 76 0.36 -20.26 18.71
CA PRO A 76 -1.03 -19.87 18.98
C PRO A 76 -1.18 -18.49 19.65
N ASP A 77 -0.32 -18.16 20.61
CA ASP A 77 -0.38 -16.90 21.35
C ASP A 77 -0.05 -15.69 20.46
N GLU A 78 0.99 -15.82 19.62
CA GLU A 78 1.37 -14.78 18.66
C GLU A 78 0.30 -14.60 17.59
N ARG A 79 -0.27 -15.71 17.11
CA ARG A 79 -1.38 -15.67 16.16
C ARG A 79 -2.58 -14.92 16.72
N GLY A 80 -2.94 -15.18 17.98
CA GLY A 80 -4.03 -14.48 18.66
C GLY A 80 -3.77 -12.98 18.77
N ARG A 81 -2.54 -12.58 19.12
CA ARG A 81 -2.13 -11.17 19.15
C ARG A 81 -2.25 -10.51 17.77
N VAL A 82 -1.64 -11.11 16.74
CA VAL A 82 -1.66 -10.57 15.37
C VAL A 82 -3.08 -10.48 14.82
N GLN A 83 -3.97 -11.42 15.14
CA GLN A 83 -5.40 -11.31 14.77
C GLN A 83 -6.06 -10.08 15.41
N GLY A 84 -5.84 -9.86 16.71
CA GLY A 84 -6.38 -8.69 17.41
C GLY A 84 -5.88 -7.37 16.79
N GLU A 85 -4.59 -7.31 16.49
CA GLU A 85 -3.97 -6.16 15.80
C GLU A 85 -4.51 -5.96 14.39
N ALA A 86 -4.68 -7.04 13.62
CA ALA A 86 -5.23 -6.98 12.27
C ALA A 86 -6.67 -6.45 12.26
N ILE A 87 -7.50 -6.84 13.23
CA ILE A 87 -8.85 -6.31 13.38
C ILE A 87 -8.81 -4.79 13.65
N ALA A 88 -7.94 -4.34 14.55
CA ALA A 88 -7.79 -2.91 14.86
C ALA A 88 -7.29 -2.11 13.64
N VAL A 89 -6.30 -2.64 12.92
CA VAL A 89 -5.78 -2.06 11.67
C VAL A 89 -6.88 -1.95 10.61
N VAL A 90 -7.62 -3.03 10.36
CA VAL A 90 -8.74 -3.04 9.40
C VAL A 90 -9.82 -2.02 9.80
N GLY A 91 -10.08 -1.85 11.10
CA GLY A 91 -10.96 -0.80 11.62
C GLY A 91 -10.52 0.60 11.19
N LYS A 92 -9.24 0.93 11.40
CA LYS A 92 -8.66 2.22 10.96
C LYS A 92 -8.71 2.41 9.46
N ILE A 93 -8.36 1.38 8.67
CA ILE A 93 -8.42 1.41 7.19
C ILE A 93 -9.85 1.76 6.75
N LYS A 94 -10.86 1.11 7.32
CA LYS A 94 -12.27 1.37 7.00
C LYS A 94 -12.68 2.80 7.37
N THR A 95 -12.22 3.33 8.51
CA THR A 95 -12.48 4.72 8.91
C THR A 95 -11.91 5.70 7.88
N VAL A 96 -10.64 5.53 7.49
CA VAL A 96 -9.99 6.38 6.48
C VAL A 96 -10.74 6.33 5.15
N ALA A 97 -11.00 5.12 4.64
CA ALA A 97 -11.68 4.96 3.36
C ALA A 97 -13.09 5.54 3.36
N ARG A 98 -13.88 5.35 4.43
CA ARG A 98 -15.23 5.93 4.53
C ARG A 98 -15.20 7.45 4.51
N ALA A 99 -14.26 8.07 5.23
CA ALA A 99 -14.13 9.52 5.25
C ALA A 99 -13.81 10.08 3.85
N ILE A 100 -12.92 9.40 3.12
CA ILE A 100 -12.55 9.79 1.76
C ILE A 100 -13.71 9.60 0.77
N VAL A 101 -14.44 8.48 0.85
CA VAL A 101 -15.62 8.25 0.00
C VAL A 101 -16.70 9.29 0.28
N ALA A 102 -16.96 9.62 1.54
CA ALA A 102 -17.91 10.67 1.89
C ALA A 102 -17.49 12.05 1.34
N HIS A 103 -16.19 12.35 1.32
CA HIS A 103 -15.64 13.54 0.67
C HIS A 103 -15.87 13.53 -0.85
N ALA A 104 -15.66 12.38 -1.50
CA ALA A 104 -15.92 12.20 -2.92
C ALA A 104 -17.39 12.49 -3.26
N GLU A 105 -18.32 11.88 -2.51
CA GLU A 105 -19.75 12.08 -2.70
C GLU A 105 -20.18 13.54 -2.45
N ALA A 106 -19.58 14.21 -1.48
CA ALA A 106 -19.86 15.61 -1.20
C ALA A 106 -19.38 16.53 -2.33
N ALA A 107 -18.17 16.29 -2.86
CA ALA A 107 -17.63 17.01 -4.01
C ALA A 107 -18.49 16.82 -5.26
N GLU A 108 -18.88 15.57 -5.56
CA GLU A 108 -19.75 15.24 -6.69
C GLU A 108 -21.12 15.94 -6.58
N LYS A 109 -21.73 15.97 -5.39
CA LYS A 109 -22.98 16.70 -5.13
C LYS A 109 -22.84 18.21 -5.28
N ALA A 110 -21.66 18.75 -4.99
CA ALA A 110 -21.34 20.16 -5.21
C ALA A 110 -21.01 20.50 -6.68
N GLY A 111 -20.94 19.49 -7.56
CA GLY A 111 -20.61 19.66 -8.98
C GLY A 111 -19.11 19.54 -9.28
N ASP A 112 -18.27 19.32 -8.27
CA ASP A 112 -16.83 19.12 -8.42
C ASP A 112 -16.52 17.64 -8.70
N LYS A 113 -16.70 17.26 -9.96
CA LYS A 113 -16.46 15.90 -10.44
C LYS A 113 -14.98 15.51 -10.41
N GLU A 114 -14.08 16.48 -10.58
CA GLU A 114 -12.64 16.22 -10.60
C GLU A 114 -12.17 15.78 -9.21
N GLN A 115 -12.57 16.52 -8.18
CA GLN A 115 -12.26 16.17 -6.81
C GLN A 115 -12.91 14.85 -6.38
N GLY A 116 -14.15 14.59 -6.82
CA GLY A 116 -14.81 13.29 -6.63
C GLY A 116 -14.00 12.12 -7.21
N ALA A 117 -13.60 12.24 -8.48
CA ALA A 117 -12.78 11.24 -9.17
C ALA A 117 -11.39 11.05 -8.53
N LYS A 118 -10.76 12.15 -8.10
CA LYS A 118 -9.48 12.13 -7.38
C LYS A 118 -9.61 11.34 -6.07
N ALA A 119 -10.67 11.59 -5.31
CA ALA A 119 -10.91 10.92 -4.04
C ALA A 119 -11.18 9.42 -4.23
N ARG A 120 -11.98 9.05 -5.23
CA ARG A 120 -12.22 7.64 -5.59
C ARG A 120 -10.94 6.94 -6.04
N SER A 121 -10.13 7.60 -6.85
CA SER A 121 -8.85 7.06 -7.31
C SER A 121 -7.91 6.77 -6.14
N ALA A 122 -7.86 7.64 -5.13
CA ALA A 122 -7.08 7.40 -3.92
C ALA A 122 -7.56 6.17 -3.14
N VAL A 123 -8.87 5.99 -3.00
CA VAL A 123 -9.45 4.80 -2.32
C VAL A 123 -9.18 3.53 -3.12
N ARG A 124 -9.24 3.60 -4.46
CA ARG A 124 -8.90 2.47 -5.34
C ARG A 124 -7.43 2.07 -5.16
N LEU A 125 -6.49 3.02 -5.26
CA LEU A 125 -5.05 2.75 -5.09
C LEU A 125 -4.74 2.20 -3.69
N PHE A 126 -5.40 2.73 -2.66
CA PHE A 126 -5.26 2.22 -1.31
C PHE A 126 -5.75 0.76 -1.22
N GLY A 127 -6.90 0.45 -1.83
CA GLY A 127 -7.41 -0.90 -1.93
C GLY A 127 -6.50 -1.86 -2.68
N GLU A 128 -5.93 -1.43 -3.82
CA GLU A 128 -4.96 -2.20 -4.61
C GLU A 128 -3.69 -2.50 -3.83
N THR A 129 -3.22 -1.54 -3.02
CA THR A 129 -2.04 -1.71 -2.18
C THR A 129 -2.24 -2.79 -1.13
N LEU A 130 -3.46 -2.89 -0.56
CA LEU A 130 -3.80 -3.92 0.43
C LEU A 130 -4.13 -5.28 -0.20
N ASN A 131 -4.58 -5.28 -1.46
CA ASN A 131 -4.97 -6.47 -2.20
C ASN A 131 -3.77 -7.14 -2.89
N LYS A 132 -2.74 -7.43 -2.10
CA LYS A 132 -1.54 -8.13 -2.57
C LYS A 132 -1.35 -9.46 -1.84
N PRO A 133 -0.87 -10.52 -2.53
CA PRO A 133 -0.76 -11.85 -1.95
C PRO A 133 0.22 -11.93 -0.76
N GLU A 134 1.17 -11.00 -0.65
CA GLU A 134 2.10 -10.86 0.46
C GLU A 134 1.45 -10.39 1.77
N HIS A 135 0.22 -9.87 1.73
CA HIS A 135 -0.50 -9.43 2.92
C HIS A 135 -1.43 -10.53 3.48
N LEU A 136 -1.84 -10.38 4.75
CA LEU A 136 -2.86 -11.23 5.37
C LEU A 136 -4.17 -11.22 4.57
N LEU A 137 -4.89 -12.35 4.58
CA LEU A 137 -6.14 -12.48 3.83
C LEU A 137 -7.16 -11.40 4.19
N VAL A 138 -7.23 -11.00 5.46
CA VAL A 138 -8.14 -9.95 5.92
C VAL A 138 -7.83 -8.59 5.31
N LEU A 139 -6.55 -8.26 5.08
CA LEU A 139 -6.15 -7.05 4.38
C LEU A 139 -6.52 -7.13 2.90
N GLN A 140 -6.29 -8.29 2.27
CA GLN A 140 -6.66 -8.50 0.86
C GLN A 140 -8.16 -8.34 0.62
N LEU A 141 -8.98 -8.96 1.47
CA LEU A 141 -10.45 -8.83 1.41
C LEU A 141 -10.90 -7.39 1.65
N THR A 142 -10.25 -6.69 2.59
CA THR A 142 -10.50 -5.27 2.82
C THR A 142 -10.13 -4.44 1.58
N GLY A 143 -8.96 -4.70 0.98
CA GLY A 143 -8.50 -4.03 -0.23
C GLY A 143 -9.46 -4.21 -1.41
N LYS A 144 -9.89 -5.45 -1.67
CA LYS A 144 -10.92 -5.74 -2.68
C LYS A 144 -12.21 -4.97 -2.43
N ALA A 145 -12.67 -4.90 -1.18
CA ALA A 145 -13.86 -4.14 -0.82
C ALA A 145 -13.69 -2.63 -1.08
N LEU A 146 -12.50 -2.07 -0.84
CA LEU A 146 -12.21 -0.67 -1.12
C LEU A 146 -12.23 -0.36 -2.61
N VAL A 147 -11.57 -1.20 -3.44
CA VAL A 147 -11.61 -1.07 -4.90
C VAL A 147 -13.06 -1.08 -5.40
N ASN A 148 -13.87 -2.04 -4.95
CA ASN A 148 -15.27 -2.14 -5.34
C ASN A 148 -16.12 -0.95 -4.91
N ILE A 149 -15.77 -0.25 -3.81
CA ILE A 149 -16.50 0.95 -3.38
C ILE A 149 -16.07 2.16 -4.19
N ALA A 150 -14.79 2.26 -4.55
CA ALA A 150 -14.28 3.36 -5.36
C ALA A 150 -14.92 3.44 -6.75
N GLU A 151 -15.30 2.29 -7.31
CA GLU A 151 -15.91 2.15 -8.65
C GLU A 151 -17.42 2.44 -8.71
N LYS A 152 -18.09 2.65 -7.57
CA LYS A 152 -19.54 2.89 -7.50
C LYS A 152 -19.92 4.35 -7.57
#